data_AF-A0A1H1FX57-F1
#
_entry.id   AF-A0A1H1FX57-F1
#
_cell.length_a   1.000
_cell.length_b   1.000
_cell.length_c   1.000
_cell.angle_alpha   90.00
_cell.angle_beta   90.00
_cell.angle_gamma   90.00
#
_symmetry.space_group_name_H-M   'P 1'
#
loop_
_entity.id
_entity.type
_entity.pdbx_description
1 polymer ?
#
loop_
_entity_poly.entity_id
_entity_poly.type
_entity_poly.pdbx_seq_one_letter_code
_entity_poly.pdbx_strand_id
1 'polypeptide(L)'
;MHKYLVYAAYGWLTLSGTLHFVVDVVSQHLRGKRTPGLETTLYYGLNSAFSLGQVVFGLLGLFLAWRHIDILSQAPVLGLSLVAGIGWLALTFLFMGYWEPKLNVSVYCILILAVIVTR
;
A
#
# COMPACT_ATOMS: atom_id res chain seq x y z
N MET A 1 -20.89 -7.13 -6.13
CA MET A 1 -20.19 -5.96 -5.56
C MET A 1 -18.89 -6.35 -4.90
N HIS A 2 -18.90 -7.33 -3.98
CA HIS A 2 -17.73 -7.91 -3.32
C HIS A 2 -16.48 -8.09 -4.21
N LYS A 3 -16.63 -8.81 -5.34
CA LYS A 3 -15.52 -9.07 -6.29
C LYS A 3 -14.84 -7.78 -6.79
N TYR A 4 -15.60 -6.76 -7.14
CA TYR A 4 -15.05 -5.49 -7.64
C TYR A 4 -14.34 -4.72 -6.54
N LEU A 5 -14.83 -4.77 -5.30
CA LEU A 5 -14.19 -4.15 -4.14
C LEU A 5 -12.85 -4.82 -3.81
N VAL A 6 -12.75 -6.15 -3.94
CA VAL A 6 -11.49 -6.87 -3.78
C VAL A 6 -10.46 -6.41 -4.82
N TYR A 7 -10.82 -6.38 -6.10
CA TYR A 7 -9.91 -5.86 -7.14
C TYR A 7 -9.56 -4.39 -6.93
N ALA A 8 -10.53 -3.57 -6.51
CA ALA A 8 -10.30 -2.16 -6.23
C ALA A 8 -9.32 -1.99 -5.06
N ALA A 9 -9.48 -2.74 -3.96
CA ALA A 9 -8.60 -2.65 -2.80
C ALA A 9 -7.15 -2.98 -3.16
N TYR A 10 -6.92 -4.16 -3.72
CA TYR A 10 -5.56 -4.60 -4.04
C TYR A 10 -4.96 -3.85 -5.24
N GLY A 11 -5.79 -3.50 -6.23
CA GLY A 11 -5.38 -2.68 -7.36
C GLY A 11 -5.01 -1.26 -6.96
N TRP A 12 -5.78 -0.64 -6.07
CA TRP A 12 -5.46 0.66 -5.48
C TRP A 12 -4.13 0.62 -4.74
N LEU A 13 -3.92 -0.39 -3.89
CA LEU A 13 -2.68 -0.54 -3.13
C LEU A 13 -1.46 -0.70 -4.04
N THR A 14 -1.57 -1.54 -5.10
CA THR A 14 -0.51 -1.68 -6.10
C THR A 14 -0.24 -0.37 -6.82
N LEU A 15 -1.27 0.32 -7.28
CA LEU A 15 -1.13 1.58 -8.02
C LEU A 15 -0.50 2.66 -7.16
N SER A 16 -1.04 2.90 -5.96
CA SER A 16 -0.54 3.93 -5.05
C SER A 16 0.88 3.63 -4.60
N GLY A 17 1.19 2.37 -4.27
CA GLY A 17 2.55 1.95 -3.93
C GLY A 17 3.52 2.18 -5.09
N THR A 18 3.12 1.85 -6.33
CA THR A 18 3.95 2.08 -7.52
C THR A 18 4.21 3.57 -7.73
N LEU A 19 3.17 4.41 -7.65
CA LEU A 19 3.31 5.86 -7.81
C LEU A 19 4.20 6.44 -6.71
N HIS A 20 4.02 6.02 -5.45
CA HIS A 20 4.87 6.43 -4.33
C HIS A 20 6.34 6.06 -4.59
N PHE A 21 6.63 4.84 -5.02
CA PHE A 21 8.00 4.43 -5.34
C PHE A 21 8.62 5.27 -6.46
N VAL A 22 7.87 5.48 -7.55
CA VAL A 22 8.34 6.26 -8.70
C VAL A 22 8.60 7.72 -8.30
N VAL A 23 7.70 8.33 -7.55
CA VAL A 23 7.79 9.75 -7.18
C VAL A 23 8.82 9.97 -6.08
N ASP A 24 8.75 9.24 -4.98
CA ASP A 24 9.55 9.50 -3.79
C ASP A 24 10.92 8.83 -3.81
N VAL A 25 11.10 7.76 -4.57
CA VAL A 25 12.40 7.08 -4.68
C VAL A 25 13.06 7.40 -6.01
N VAL A 26 12.48 6.91 -7.11
CA VAL A 26 13.14 6.96 -8.43
C VAL A 26 13.35 8.40 -8.90
N SER A 27 12.29 9.20 -8.92
CA SER A 27 12.35 10.59 -9.42
C SER A 27 13.25 11.46 -8.54
N GLN A 28 13.18 11.34 -7.21
CA GLN A 28 14.04 12.12 -6.33
C GLN A 28 15.51 11.71 -6.43
N HIS A 29 15.80 10.41 -6.60
CA HIS A 29 17.15 9.89 -6.80
C HIS A 29 17.75 10.40 -8.10
N LEU A 30 17.04 10.25 -9.23
CA LEU A 30 17.51 10.70 -10.54
C LEU A 30 17.71 12.21 -10.63
N ARG A 31 16.93 12.99 -9.87
CA ARG A 31 17.05 14.46 -9.83
C ARG A 31 18.13 14.95 -8.87
N GLY A 32 18.80 14.06 -8.13
CA GLY A 32 19.81 14.45 -7.14
C GLY A 32 19.27 15.41 -6.08
N LYS A 33 17.96 15.34 -5.75
CA LYS A 33 17.29 16.35 -4.91
C LYS A 33 17.76 16.38 -3.46
N ARG A 34 18.41 15.30 -3.00
CA ARG A 34 18.88 15.16 -1.62
C ARG A 34 20.38 14.99 -1.56
N THR A 35 21.01 15.66 -0.61
CA THR A 35 22.43 15.52 -0.29
C THR A 35 22.71 14.13 0.31
N PRO A 36 23.76 13.43 -0.13
CA PRO A 36 24.14 12.15 0.46
C PRO A 36 24.38 12.27 1.98
N GLY A 37 23.89 11.31 2.75
CA GLY A 37 23.98 11.29 4.21
C GLY A 37 23.00 10.30 4.84
N LEU A 38 23.08 10.13 6.15
CA LEU A 38 22.24 9.18 6.90
C LEU A 38 20.74 9.44 6.73
N GLU A 39 20.34 10.71 6.77
CA GLU A 39 18.94 11.11 6.58
C GLU A 39 18.40 10.72 5.20
N THR A 40 19.20 10.91 4.16
CA THR A 40 18.84 10.55 2.78
C THR A 40 18.77 9.04 2.59
N THR A 41 19.70 8.29 3.18
CA THR A 41 19.65 6.82 3.18
C THR A 41 18.41 6.30 3.90
N LEU A 42 18.09 6.86 5.08
CA LEU A 42 16.89 6.52 5.83
C LEU A 42 15.64 6.84 5.02
N TYR A 43 15.58 8.01 4.39
CA TYR A 43 14.46 8.40 3.55
C TYR A 43 14.23 7.39 2.43
N TYR A 44 15.27 7.08 1.64
CA TYR A 44 15.10 6.18 0.50
C TYR A 44 14.80 4.76 0.95
N GLY A 45 15.46 4.27 2.00
CA GLY A 45 15.19 2.94 2.57
C GLY A 45 13.75 2.81 3.03
N LEU A 46 13.27 3.77 3.82
CA LEU A 46 11.91 3.79 4.33
C LEU A 46 10.88 3.89 3.21
N ASN A 47 11.02 4.86 2.30
CA ASN A 47 10.06 5.05 1.21
C ASN A 47 10.06 3.85 0.25
N SER A 48 11.21 3.21 0.01
CA SER A 48 11.30 1.99 -0.80
C SER A 48 10.62 0.81 -0.11
N ALA A 49 10.94 0.54 1.15
CA ALA A 49 10.33 -0.57 1.89
C ALA A 49 8.82 -0.40 2.04
N PHE A 50 8.37 0.82 2.35
CA PHE A 50 6.96 1.17 2.44
C PHE A 50 6.22 0.90 1.12
N SER A 51 6.71 1.48 0.02
CA SER A 51 6.03 1.43 -1.27
C SER A 51 6.13 0.07 -1.95
N LEU A 52 7.31 -0.57 -1.97
CA LEU A 52 7.47 -1.91 -2.55
C LEU A 52 6.71 -2.97 -1.76
N GLY A 53 6.61 -2.82 -0.43
CA GLY A 53 5.76 -3.68 0.40
C GLY A 53 4.30 -3.62 -0.05
N GLN A 54 3.77 -2.42 -0.31
CA GLN A 54 2.42 -2.24 -0.84
C GLN A 54 2.26 -2.83 -2.24
N VAL A 55 3.24 -2.63 -3.12
CA VAL A 55 3.22 -3.18 -4.48
C VAL A 55 3.16 -4.71 -4.44
N VAL A 56 4.07 -5.35 -3.71
CA VAL A 56 4.13 -6.82 -3.63
C VAL A 56 2.87 -7.38 -2.99
N PHE A 57 2.39 -6.79 -1.89
CA PHE A 57 1.16 -7.24 -1.23
C PHE A 57 -0.09 -7.05 -2.11
N GLY A 58 -0.19 -5.91 -2.78
CA GLY A 58 -1.27 -5.63 -3.73
C GLY A 58 -1.24 -6.58 -4.93
N LEU A 59 -0.07 -6.84 -5.52
CA LEU A 59 0.08 -7.78 -6.63
C LEU A 59 -0.27 -9.21 -6.21
N LEU A 60 0.14 -9.63 -5.01
CA LEU A 60 -0.25 -10.92 -4.45
C LEU A 60 -1.77 -11.01 -4.29
N GLY A 61 -2.41 -9.96 -3.75
CA GLY A 61 -3.86 -9.87 -3.65
C GLY A 61 -4.56 -9.93 -5.00
N LEU A 62 -4.07 -9.21 -6.02
CA LEU A 62 -4.61 -9.27 -7.37
C LEU A 62 -4.46 -10.66 -8.00
N PHE A 63 -3.30 -11.30 -7.81
CA PHE A 63 -3.05 -12.66 -8.28
C PHE A 63 -4.02 -13.65 -7.64
N LEU A 64 -4.20 -13.58 -6.31
CA LEU A 64 -5.16 -14.42 -5.58
C LEU A 64 -6.60 -14.12 -5.99
N ALA A 65 -6.98 -12.86 -6.22
CA ALA A 65 -8.31 -12.50 -6.70
C ALA A 65 -8.60 -13.09 -8.07
N TRP A 66 -7.58 -13.13 -8.95
CA TRP A 66 -7.68 -13.74 -10.27
C TRP A 66 -7.79 -15.26 -10.21
N ARG A 67 -7.03 -15.92 -9.33
CA ARG A 67 -6.98 -17.40 -9.25
C ARG A 67 -8.06 -17.99 -8.35
N HIS A 68 -8.21 -17.48 -7.13
CA HIS A 68 -9.04 -18.04 -6.07
C HIS A 68 -9.56 -16.93 -5.13
N ILE A 69 -10.53 -16.14 -5.60
CA ILE A 69 -11.09 -15.00 -4.84
C ILE A 69 -11.71 -15.40 -3.50
N ASP A 70 -12.13 -16.66 -3.36
CA ASP A 70 -12.72 -17.18 -2.13
C ASP A 70 -11.73 -17.15 -0.96
N ILE A 71 -10.42 -17.27 -1.23
CA ILE A 71 -9.36 -17.16 -0.21
C ILE A 71 -9.36 -15.74 0.38
N LEU A 72 -9.43 -14.73 -0.47
CA LEU A 72 -9.45 -13.32 -0.05
C LEU A 72 -10.74 -12.93 0.65
N SER A 73 -11.78 -13.73 0.49
CA SER A 73 -13.04 -13.53 1.19
C SER A 73 -12.96 -14.04 2.63
N GLN A 74 -12.03 -14.93 2.98
CA GLN A 74 -11.99 -15.51 4.32
C GLN A 74 -11.70 -14.46 5.41
N ALA A 75 -12.42 -14.54 6.53
CA ALA A 75 -12.29 -13.57 7.62
C ALA A 75 -10.86 -13.39 8.15
N PRO A 76 -10.03 -14.45 8.30
CA PRO A 76 -8.63 -14.29 8.69
C PRO A 76 -7.82 -13.48 7.67
N VAL A 77 -8.05 -13.69 6.37
CA VAL A 77 -7.33 -12.99 5.30
C VAL A 77 -7.72 -11.52 5.22
N LEU A 78 -9.01 -11.22 5.39
CA LEU A 78 -9.52 -9.84 5.49
C LEU A 78 -8.96 -9.13 6.73
N GLY A 79 -8.93 -9.82 7.89
CA GLY A 79 -8.34 -9.31 9.12
C GLY A 79 -6.85 -8.98 8.94
N LEU A 80 -6.06 -9.88 8.35
CA LEU A 80 -4.65 -9.64 8.04
C LEU A 80 -4.46 -8.48 7.05
N SER A 81 -5.33 -8.37 6.04
CA SER A 81 -5.29 -7.29 5.05
C SER A 81 -5.55 -5.92 5.69
N LEU A 82 -6.46 -5.86 6.67
CA LEU A 82 -6.75 -4.65 7.44
C LEU A 82 -5.61 -4.30 8.40
N VAL A 83 -5.05 -5.29 9.12
CA VAL A 83 -3.88 -5.10 10.00
C VAL A 83 -2.68 -4.57 9.21
N ALA A 84 -2.42 -5.11 8.02
CA ALA A 84 -1.37 -4.60 7.14
C ALA A 84 -1.64 -3.13 6.74
N GLY A 85 -2.88 -2.80 6.37
CA GLY A 85 -3.31 -1.42 6.08
C GLY A 85 -3.08 -0.46 7.25
N ILE A 86 -3.48 -0.85 8.46
CA ILE A 86 -3.25 -0.07 9.69
C ILE A 86 -1.76 0.08 9.97
N GLY A 87 -0.96 -0.98 9.75
CA GLY A 87 0.49 -0.93 9.88
C GLY A 87 1.12 0.10 8.94
N TRP A 88 0.75 0.10 7.66
CA TRP A 88 1.18 1.17 6.74
C TRP A 88 0.70 2.54 7.18
N LEU A 89 -0.55 2.67 7.64
CA LEU A 89 -1.09 3.95 8.07
C LEU A 89 -0.28 4.51 9.26
N ALA A 90 0.06 3.67 10.24
CA ALA A 90 0.93 4.04 11.33
C ALA A 90 2.30 4.53 10.84
N LEU A 91 2.92 3.85 9.88
CA LEU A 91 4.18 4.30 9.27
C LEU A 91 4.05 5.68 8.62
N THR A 92 2.93 5.98 7.97
CA THR A 92 2.71 7.31 7.36
C THR A 92 2.62 8.42 8.40
N PHE A 93 2.06 8.17 9.59
CA PHE A 93 2.02 9.16 10.66
C PHE A 93 3.37 9.33 11.36
N LEU A 94 4.13 8.24 11.53
CA LEU A 94 5.41 8.26 12.23
C LEU A 94 6.53 8.89 11.41
N PHE A 95 6.53 8.67 10.09
CA PHE A 95 7.71 8.97 9.27
C PHE A 95 7.44 9.84 8.04
N MET A 96 6.18 10.13 7.69
CA MET A 96 5.85 10.89 6.48
C MET A 96 5.09 12.17 6.82
N GLY A 97 5.75 13.32 6.62
CA GLY A 97 5.14 14.63 6.92
C GLY A 97 4.00 15.04 5.99
N TYR A 98 3.98 14.51 4.77
CA TYR A 98 3.00 14.86 3.72
C TYR A 98 1.75 13.97 3.78
N TRP A 99 0.66 14.39 3.11
CA TRP A 99 -0.68 13.85 3.34
C TRP A 99 -1.03 12.70 2.40
N GLU A 100 -0.44 12.66 1.21
CA GLU A 100 -0.76 11.76 0.12
C GLU A 100 -0.68 10.28 0.54
N PRO A 101 0.35 9.80 1.27
CA PRO A 101 0.42 8.41 1.72
C PRO A 101 -0.67 8.09 2.74
N LYS A 102 -1.01 9.05 3.61
CA LYS A 102 -2.07 8.89 4.63
C LYS A 102 -3.41 8.66 3.94
N LEU A 103 -3.73 9.48 2.94
CA LEU A 103 -4.94 9.35 2.14
C LEU A 103 -4.96 8.02 1.38
N ASN A 104 -3.89 7.68 0.67
CA ASN A 104 -3.82 6.48 -0.16
C ASN A 104 -4.00 5.19 0.66
N VAL A 105 -3.32 5.09 1.81
CA VAL A 105 -3.49 3.94 2.71
C VAL A 105 -4.88 3.93 3.35
N SER A 106 -5.44 5.09 3.69
CA SER A 106 -6.79 5.16 4.24
C SER A 106 -7.85 4.68 3.25
N VAL A 107 -7.71 5.02 1.96
CA VAL A 107 -8.60 4.51 0.90
C VAL A 107 -8.52 2.99 0.81
N TYR A 108 -7.31 2.41 0.85
CA TYR A 108 -7.15 0.96 0.90
C TYR A 108 -7.88 0.33 2.10
N CYS A 109 -7.70 0.87 3.31
CA CYS A 109 -8.38 0.38 4.50
C CYS A 109 -9.90 0.45 4.38
N ILE A 110 -10.44 1.55 3.86
CA ILE A 110 -11.88 1.73 3.62
C ILE A 110 -12.39 0.70 2.61
N LEU A 111 -11.64 0.42 1.54
CA LEU A 111 -12.00 -0.59 0.56
C LEU A 111 -12.05 -1.99 1.19
N ILE A 112 -11.07 -2.36 2.03
CA ILE A 112 -11.10 -3.63 2.76
C ILE A 112 -12.27 -3.70 3.73
N LEU A 113 -12.59 -2.62 4.44
CA LEU A 113 -13.79 -2.56 5.29
C LEU A 113 -15.07 -2.74 4.47
N ALA A 114 -15.16 -2.12 3.29
CA ALA A 114 -16.28 -2.32 2.39
C ALA A 114 -16.39 -3.78 1.91
N VAL A 115 -15.26 -4.44 1.62
CA VAL A 115 -15.21 -5.89 1.32
C VAL A 115 -15.76 -6.71 2.50
N ILE A 116 -15.39 -6.39 3.74
CA ILE A 116 -15.88 -7.09 4.94
C ILE A 116 -17.40 -6.94 5.09
N VAL A 117 -17.93 -5.72 4.91
CA VAL A 117 -19.35 -5.42 5.10
C VAL A 117 -20.23 -5.97 3.99
N THR A 118 -19.69 -6.12 2.77
CA THR A 118 -20.44 -6.59 1.59
C THR A 118 -20.26 -8.08 1.29
N ARG A 119 -19.60 -8.79 2.22
CA ARG A 119 -19.35 -10.23 2.13
C ARG A 119 -20.64 -11.04 2.30
#